data_AF-A0A1Q5P0Q1-F1
#
_entry.id   AF-A0A1Q5P0Q1-F1
#
_cell.length_a   1.000
_cell.length_b   1.000
_cell.length_c   1.000
_cell.angle_alpha   90.00
_cell.angle_beta   90.00
_cell.angle_gamma   90.00
#
_symmetry.space_group_name_H-M   'P 1'
#
loop_
_entity.id
_entity.type
_entity.pdbx_description
1 polymer ?
#
loop_
_entity_poly.entity_id
_entity_poly.type
_entity_poly.pdbx_seq_one_letter_code
_entity_poly.pdbx_strand_id
1 'polypeptide(L)' 'MANNNNSNSNQLVAPGAQQAIDQMKYEIASEFGVQLGADSTSRANGSVGGEITKRLVQMAEQQLSGFQK' A
#
# COMPACT_ATOMS: atom_id res chain seq x y z
N MET A 1 8.40 28.78 -8.77
CA MET A 1 7.56 27.58 -8.65
C MET A 1 8.12 26.74 -7.52
N ALA A 2 7.41 26.63 -6.40
CA ALA A 2 7.88 25.92 -5.22
C ALA A 2 7.78 24.40 -5.46
N ASN A 3 8.93 23.73 -5.55
CA ASN A 3 9.01 22.29 -5.71
C ASN A 3 8.90 21.61 -4.34
N ASN A 4 7.66 21.45 -3.87
CA ASN A 4 7.36 20.72 -2.64
C ASN A 4 7.53 19.21 -2.88
N ASN A 5 8.79 18.77 -2.91
CA ASN A 5 9.15 17.36 -2.80
C ASN A 5 8.87 16.91 -1.35
N ASN A 6 7.59 16.76 -1.02
CA ASN A 6 7.17 16.06 0.19
C ASN A 6 7.51 14.57 -0.02
N SER A 7 8.75 14.20 0.27
CA SER A 7 9.17 12.82 0.41
C SER A 7 8.39 12.26 1.60
N ASN A 8 7.23 11.69 1.29
CA ASN A 8 6.33 11.07 2.26
C ASN A 8 7.04 9.84 2.84
N SER A 9 7.92 10.07 3.81
CA SER A 9 8.62 9.07 4.61
C SER A 9 7.63 8.44 5.59
N ASN A 10 6.67 7.68 5.08
CA ASN A 10 5.94 6.73 5.92
C ASN A 10 6.91 5.58 6.21
N GLN A 11 7.52 5.62 7.40
CA GLN A 11 8.21 4.44 7.91
C GLN A 11 7.16 3.34 8.15
N LEU A 12 7.50 2.13 7.73
CA LEU A 12 6.67 0.98 8.01
C LEU A 12 6.58 0.77 9.52
N VAL A 13 5.36 0.73 10.04
CA VAL A 13 5.08 0.58 11.48
C VAL A 13 5.51 -0.80 11.99
N ALA A 14 5.53 -1.80 11.10
CA ALA A 14 5.97 -3.15 11.39
C ALA A 14 7.38 -3.39 10.77
N PRO A 15 8.43 -3.51 11.61
CA PRO A 15 9.77 -3.88 11.14
C PRO A 15 9.73 -5.21 10.38
N GLY A 16 10.35 -5.25 9.19
CA GLY A 16 10.40 -6.46 8.36
C GLY A 16 9.21 -6.69 7.42
N ALA A 17 8.12 -5.92 7.54
CA ALA A 17 6.96 -6.06 6.65
C ALA A 17 7.21 -5.55 5.22
N GLN A 18 8.34 -4.89 4.96
CA GLN A 18 8.65 -4.25 3.69
C GLN A 18 8.57 -5.20 2.50
N GLN A 19 9.19 -6.38 2.61
CA GLN A 19 9.20 -7.34 1.51
C GLN A 19 7.80 -7.85 1.17
N ALA A 20 6.99 -8.14 2.18
CA ALA A 20 5.61 -8.59 1.99
C ALA A 20 4.73 -7.50 1.39
N ILE A 21 4.88 -6.25 1.85
CA ILE A 21 4.14 -5.11 1.32
C ILE A 21 4.56 -4.79 -0.11
N ASP A 22 5.85 -4.92 -0.43
CA ASP A 22 6.36 -4.74 -1.79
C ASP A 22 5.82 -5.79 -2.75
N GLN A 23 5.72 -7.06 -2.33
CA GLN A 23 5.07 -8.11 -3.12
C GLN A 23 3.61 -7.76 -3.41
N MET A 24 2.83 -7.45 -2.37
CA MET A 24 1.43 -7.05 -2.54
C MET A 24 1.28 -5.82 -3.46
N LYS A 25 2.17 -4.84 -3.34
CA LYS A 25 2.18 -3.65 -4.18
C LYS A 25 2.30 -4.01 -5.67
N TYR A 26 3.22 -4.89 -6.03
CA TYR A 26 3.41 -5.28 -7.43
C TYR A 26 2.27 -6.17 -7.94
N GLU A 27 1.76 -7.09 -7.11
CA GLU A 27 0.59 -7.91 -7.44
C GLU A 27 -0.63 -7.03 -7.75
N ILE A 28 -0.97 -6.10 -6.85
CA ILE A 28 -2.10 -5.18 -7.02
C ILE A 28 -1.89 -4.25 -8.23
N ALA A 29 -0.67 -3.73 -8.42
CA ALA A 29 -0.37 -2.91 -9.59
C ALA A 29 -0.61 -3.67 -10.89
N SER A 30 -0.21 -4.94 -10.95
CA SER A 30 -0.51 -5.84 -12.08
C SER A 30 -2.00 -6.11 -12.24
N GLU A 31 -2.73 -6.39 -11.16
CA GLU A 31 -4.20 -6.60 -11.19
C GLU A 31 -4.95 -5.37 -11.73
N PHE A 32 -4.50 -4.17 -11.36
CA PHE A 32 -5.14 -2.91 -11.76
C PHE A 32 -4.62 -2.38 -13.11
N GLY A 33 -3.63 -3.03 -13.71
CA GLY A 33 -2.99 -2.56 -14.94
C GLY A 33 -2.29 -1.20 -14.77
N VAL A 34 -1.83 -0.89 -13.55
CA VAL A 34 -1.18 0.39 -13.22
C VAL A 34 0.34 0.22 -13.28
N GLN A 35 0.98 1.02 -14.11
CA GLN A 35 2.43 1.20 -14.02
C GLN A 35 2.72 2.22 -12.91
N LEU A 36 3.41 1.79 -11.86
CA LEU A 36 3.84 2.66 -10.77
C LEU A 36 5.06 3.49 -11.21
N GLY A 37 5.04 4.79 -10.92
CA GLY A 37 6.15 5.67 -11.27
C GLY A 37 5.78 7.14 -11.20
N ALA A 38 6.79 8.00 -11.32
CA ALA A 38 6.61 9.45 -11.32
C ALA A 38 5.77 9.96 -12.49
N ASP A 39 5.81 9.26 -13.64
CA ASP A 39 5.02 9.59 -14.84
C ASP A 39 3.56 9.10 -14.76
N SER A 40 3.23 8.28 -13.76
CA SER A 40 1.87 7.79 -13.54
C SER A 40 1.07 8.80 -12.73
N THR A 41 -0.24 8.87 -12.98
CA THR A 41 -1.09 9.81 -12.24
C THR A 41 -1.07 9.50 -10.74
N SER A 42 -1.10 10.54 -9.90
CA SER A 42 -1.15 10.37 -8.45
C SER A 42 -2.34 9.51 -7.99
N ARG A 43 -3.44 9.53 -8.75
CA ARG A 43 -4.62 8.69 -8.50
C ARG A 43 -4.34 7.21 -8.77
N ALA A 44 -3.64 6.88 -9.86
CA ALA A 44 -3.27 5.51 -10.19
C ALA A 44 -2.25 4.94 -9.18
N ASN A 45 -1.21 5.71 -8.85
CA ASN A 45 -0.28 5.32 -7.79
C ASN A 45 -1.01 5.17 -6.43
N GLY A 46 -1.93 6.09 -6.13
CA GLY A 46 -2.72 6.09 -4.90
C GLY A 46 -3.71 4.92 -4.79
N SER A 47 -4.30 4.44 -5.89
CA SER A 47 -5.25 3.34 -5.86
C SER A 47 -4.60 2.02 -5.41
N VAL A 48 -3.34 1.78 -5.82
CA VAL A 48 -2.56 0.62 -5.37
C VAL A 48 -2.31 0.68 -3.86
N GLY A 49 -1.89 1.83 -3.34
CA GLY A 49 -1.68 2.02 -1.89
C GLY A 49 -2.95 1.87 -1.05
N GLY A 50 -4.09 2.35 -1.58
CA GLY A 50 -5.41 2.19 -0.96
C GLY A 50 -5.83 0.72 -0.85
N GLU A 51 -5.61 -0.07 -1.91
CA GLU A 51 -5.95 -1.49 -1.91
C GLU A 51 -5.04 -2.30 -0.96
N ILE A 52 -3.74 -1.97 -0.87
CA ILE A 52 -2.85 -2.57 0.15
C ILE A 52 -3.44 -2.37 1.55
N THR A 53 -3.82 -1.12 1.88
CA THR A 53 -4.41 -0.81 3.19
C THR A 53 -5.69 -1.59 3.42
N LYS A 54 -6.56 -1.68 2.41
CA LYS A 54 -7.81 -2.43 2.49
C LYS A 54 -7.59 -3.92 2.79
N ARG A 55 -6.66 -4.57 2.08
CA ARG A 55 -6.34 -5.98 2.30
C ARG A 55 -5.73 -6.21 3.69
N LEU A 56 -4.82 -5.34 4.12
CA LEU A 56 -4.21 -5.42 5.45
C LEU A 56 -5.25 -5.29 6.57
N VAL A 57 -6.16 -4.33 6.46
CA VAL A 57 -7.26 -4.14 7.43
C VAL A 57 -8.18 -5.36 7.43
N GLN A 58 -8.57 -5.86 6.26
CA GLN A 58 -9.40 -7.06 6.16
C GLN A 58 -8.74 -8.28 6.83
N MET A 59 -7.43 -8.50 6.62
CA MET A 59 -6.70 -9.58 7.28
C MET A 59 -6.66 -9.41 8.80
N ALA A 60 -6.44 -8.17 9.26
CA ALA A 60 -6.44 -7.86 10.69
C ALA A 60 -7.83 -8.08 11.33
N GLU A 61 -8.91 -7.66 10.64
CA GLU A 61 -10.29 -7.90 11.09
C GLU A 61 -10.61 -9.39 11.19
N GLN A 62 -10.16 -10.21 10.23
CA GLN A 62 -10.33 -11.67 10.28
C GLN A 62 -9.58 -12.30 11.46
N GLN A 63 -8.34 -11.85 11.72
CA GLN A 63 -7.56 -12.33 12.87
C GLN A 63 -8.19 -11.91 14.21
N LEU A 64 -8.68 -10.67 14.30
CA LEU A 64 -9.29 -10.14 15.51
C LEU A 64 -10.67 -10.77 15.78
N SER A 65 -11.46 -11.04 14.73
CA SER A 65 -12.72 -11.76 14.84
C SER A 65 -12.53 -13.17 15.39
N GLY A 66 -11.40 -13.83 15.10
CA GLY A 66 -11.03 -15.11 15.69
C GLY A 66 -10.60 -15.05 17.16
N PHE A 67 -10.35 -13.85 17.69
CA PHE A 67 -9.88 -13.61 19.06
C PHE A 67 -11.02 -13.30 20.05
N GLN A 68 -12.28 -13.26 19.60
CA GLN A 68 -13.44 -13.15 20.48
C GLN A 68 -13.67 -14.49 21.20
N LYS A 69 -13.03 -14.67 22.36
CA LYS A 69 -13.36 -15.71 23.34
C LYS A 69 -13.20 -15.19 24.77
#